data_AF-A0A7X9SLR7-F1
#
_entry.id   AF-A0A7X9SLR7-F1
#
_cell.length_a   1.000
_cell.length_b   1.000
_cell.length_c   1.000
_cell.angle_alpha   90.00
_cell.angle_beta   90.00
_cell.angle_gamma   90.00
#
_symmetry.space_group_name_H-M   'P 1'
#
loop_
_entity.id
_entity.type
_entity.pdbx_description
1 polymer ?
#
loop_
_entity_poly.entity_id
_entity_poly.type
_entity_poly.pdbx_seq_one_letter_code
_entity_poly.pdbx_strand_id
1 'polypeptide(L)'
;MVGKAMINDFQEEIEYRKLALKKDIKKSGGNCARILLALVLSTYGLVFIMTFSIKFIGPMIGFNVVTNLKENMILGLSSDAYNFFAGYFTCIVGDLIAILIAIKTIKVKFRQEIFSKNKSNKMFVLLGATSCIGVGMISSMVYMIYSTVFKILGLNIPQPDFSFPKQNSFLILFLIYVCLVGPILEEIIFRGFILRSMQKYGNLTAMIVSSILFSMFHLNLVQFINPILMGIVLAFIAIKSKSIIPSMIAHIFNNTITFATTGISLLKMPILEYTFGTLYFLVGVAALLLFISKYKSEFLEIVKEDTRILKTYQKVRYSFSGAWSRAYIVFYIIFIVITMAATNLAK
;
A
#
# COMPACT_ATOMS: atom_id res chain seq x y z
N MET A 1 -28.20 16.00 -46.73
CA MET A 1 -28.47 14.72 -46.03
C MET A 1 -27.19 13.96 -45.67
N VAL A 2 -26.17 13.89 -46.55
CA VAL A 2 -24.90 13.17 -46.32
C VAL A 2 -24.14 13.62 -45.05
N GLY A 3 -24.04 14.92 -44.77
CA GLY A 3 -23.34 15.41 -43.57
C GLY A 3 -24.00 15.06 -42.24
N LYS A 4 -25.32 14.84 -42.21
CA LYS A 4 -26.06 14.48 -40.98
C LYS A 4 -25.90 12.99 -40.66
N ALA A 5 -25.86 12.14 -41.68
CA ALA A 5 -25.57 10.71 -41.54
C ALA A 5 -24.12 10.47 -41.05
N MET A 6 -23.14 11.15 -41.65
CA MET A 6 -21.73 11.03 -41.27
C MET A 6 -21.44 11.49 -39.83
N ILE A 7 -22.13 12.53 -39.34
CA ILE A 7 -22.05 12.97 -37.94
C ILE A 7 -22.66 11.93 -36.99
N ASN A 8 -23.78 11.29 -37.37
CA ASN A 8 -24.40 10.25 -36.57
C ASN A 8 -23.48 9.01 -36.47
N ASP A 9 -22.89 8.57 -37.58
CA ASP A 9 -21.96 7.42 -37.59
C ASP A 9 -20.73 7.67 -36.69
N PHE A 10 -20.19 8.89 -36.71
CA PHE A 10 -19.06 9.27 -35.84
C PHE A 10 -19.45 9.31 -34.35
N GLN A 11 -20.64 9.80 -34.03
CA GLN A 11 -21.15 9.80 -32.66
C GLN A 11 -21.40 8.38 -32.14
N GLU A 12 -21.95 7.49 -32.98
CA GLU A 12 -22.13 6.08 -32.66
C GLU A 12 -20.80 5.38 -32.40
N GLU A 13 -19.77 5.66 -33.22
CA GLU A 13 -18.43 5.10 -33.02
C GLU A 13 -17.81 5.54 -31.68
N ILE A 14 -17.95 6.82 -31.31
CA ILE A 14 -17.47 7.34 -30.02
C ILE A 14 -18.16 6.64 -28.86
N GLU A 15 -19.49 6.50 -28.90
CA GLU A 15 -20.23 5.84 -27.83
C GLU A 15 -19.89 4.34 -27.73
N TYR A 16 -19.70 3.65 -28.87
CA TYR A 16 -19.21 2.28 -28.89
C TYR A 16 -17.83 2.15 -28.22
N ARG A 17 -16.86 2.99 -28.61
CA ARG A 17 -15.51 3.01 -28.02
C ARG A 17 -15.54 3.31 -26.52
N LYS A 18 -16.41 4.21 -26.09
CA LYS A 18 -16.62 4.58 -24.68
C LYS A 18 -17.18 3.41 -23.87
N LEU A 19 -18.15 2.67 -24.41
CA LEU A 19 -18.70 1.46 -23.77
C LEU A 19 -17.66 0.34 -23.67
N ALA A 20 -16.90 0.10 -24.74
CA ALA A 20 -15.81 -0.87 -24.75
C ALA A 20 -14.73 -0.53 -23.71
N LEU A 21 -14.25 0.71 -23.72
CA LEU A 21 -13.23 1.19 -22.78
C LEU A 21 -13.71 1.12 -21.32
N LYS A 22 -14.97 1.49 -21.05
CA LYS A 22 -15.60 1.34 -19.73
C LYS A 22 -15.61 -0.11 -19.27
N LYS A 23 -15.99 -1.06 -20.14
CA LYS A 23 -16.03 -2.50 -19.82
C LYS A 23 -14.62 -3.02 -19.50
N ASP A 24 -13.63 -2.64 -20.30
CA ASP A 24 -12.25 -3.06 -20.12
C ASP A 24 -11.64 -2.51 -18.83
N ILE A 25 -11.83 -1.22 -18.54
CA ILE A 25 -11.35 -0.60 -17.30
C ILE A 25 -11.99 -1.28 -16.08
N LYS A 26 -13.30 -1.54 -16.11
CA LYS A 26 -13.99 -2.27 -15.02
C LYS A 26 -13.39 -3.66 -14.80
N LYS A 27 -13.05 -4.37 -15.88
CA LYS A 27 -12.44 -5.70 -15.81
C LYS A 27 -11.02 -5.64 -15.24
N SER A 28 -10.18 -4.73 -15.73
CA SER A 28 -8.81 -4.55 -15.23
C SER A 28 -8.77 -4.10 -13.77
N GLY A 29 -9.57 -3.10 -13.39
CA GLY A 29 -9.70 -2.67 -11.99
C GLY A 29 -10.27 -3.77 -11.09
N GLY A 30 -11.24 -4.54 -11.59
CA GLY A 30 -11.77 -5.70 -10.88
C GLY A 30 -10.74 -6.81 -10.65
N ASN A 31 -9.85 -7.07 -11.61
CA ASN A 31 -8.75 -8.01 -11.42
C ASN A 31 -7.75 -7.53 -10.35
N CYS A 32 -7.44 -6.23 -10.33
CA CYS A 32 -6.59 -5.64 -9.28
C CYS A 32 -7.22 -5.81 -7.90
N ALA A 33 -8.50 -5.48 -7.75
CA ALA A 33 -9.22 -5.65 -6.50
C ALA A 33 -9.34 -7.11 -6.06
N ARG A 34 -9.51 -8.04 -7.01
CA ARG A 34 -9.55 -9.48 -6.73
C ARG A 34 -8.24 -9.99 -6.14
N ILE A 35 -7.09 -9.49 -6.60
CA ILE A 35 -5.77 -9.84 -6.03
C ILE A 35 -5.71 -9.41 -4.57
N LEU A 36 -6.13 -8.18 -4.25
CA LEU A 36 -6.12 -7.69 -2.87
C LEU A 36 -7.12 -8.41 -1.98
N LEU A 37 -8.31 -8.72 -2.49
CA LEU A 37 -9.28 -9.50 -1.73
C LEU A 37 -8.72 -10.90 -1.41
N ALA A 38 -8.09 -11.57 -2.38
CA ALA A 38 -7.45 -12.86 -2.15
C ALA A 38 -6.29 -12.77 -1.15
N LEU A 39 -5.46 -11.74 -1.29
CA LEU A 39 -4.38 -11.43 -0.33
C LEU A 39 -4.95 -11.34 1.08
N VAL A 40 -5.90 -10.43 1.32
CA VAL A 40 -6.43 -10.18 2.65
C VAL A 40 -7.13 -11.41 3.22
N LEU A 41 -7.98 -12.08 2.43
CA LEU A 41 -8.64 -13.30 2.87
C LEU A 41 -7.64 -14.41 3.20
N SER A 42 -6.54 -14.53 2.45
CA SER A 42 -5.49 -15.50 2.76
C SER A 42 -4.74 -15.14 4.05
N THR A 43 -4.36 -13.87 4.26
CA THR A 43 -3.67 -13.44 5.47
C THR A 43 -4.52 -13.69 6.72
N TYR A 44 -5.74 -13.15 6.78
CA TYR A 44 -6.61 -13.33 7.95
C TYR A 44 -7.15 -14.76 8.08
N GLY A 45 -7.37 -15.45 6.96
CA GLY A 45 -7.75 -16.86 6.96
C GLY A 45 -6.68 -17.75 7.55
N LEU A 46 -5.40 -17.52 7.22
CA LEU A 46 -4.28 -18.24 7.81
C LEU A 46 -4.15 -17.97 9.32
N VAL A 47 -4.32 -16.71 9.75
CA VAL A 47 -4.33 -16.37 11.19
C VAL A 47 -5.46 -17.08 11.92
N PHE A 48 -6.65 -17.12 11.32
CA PHE A 48 -7.80 -17.84 11.88
C PHE A 48 -7.50 -19.34 12.00
N ILE A 49 -7.00 -19.98 10.94
CA ILE A 49 -6.64 -21.41 10.94
C ILE A 49 -5.57 -21.71 11.98
N MET A 50 -4.55 -20.86 12.09
CA MET A 50 -3.49 -21.00 13.09
C MET A 50 -4.08 -20.91 14.52
N THR A 51 -4.84 -19.86 14.78
CA THR A 51 -5.47 -19.62 16.09
C THR A 51 -6.44 -20.74 16.47
N PHE A 52 -7.24 -21.22 15.52
CA PHE A 52 -8.15 -22.34 15.71
C PHE A 52 -7.39 -23.63 16.01
N SER A 53 -6.36 -23.95 15.22
CA SER A 53 -5.53 -25.14 15.43
C SER A 53 -4.89 -25.14 16.82
N ILE A 54 -4.30 -24.01 17.25
CA ILE A 54 -3.70 -23.92 18.58
C ILE A 54 -4.75 -24.10 19.68
N LYS A 55 -5.92 -23.45 19.57
CA LYS A 55 -6.97 -23.52 20.59
C LYS A 55 -7.64 -24.90 20.71
N PHE A 56 -7.87 -25.58 19.59
CA PHE A 56 -8.66 -26.82 19.55
C PHE A 56 -7.82 -28.09 19.47
N ILE A 57 -6.74 -28.08 18.68
CA ILE A 57 -5.86 -29.25 18.51
C ILE A 57 -4.75 -29.23 19.55
N GLY A 58 -4.22 -28.05 19.91
CA GLY A 58 -3.15 -27.89 20.89
C GLY A 58 -3.38 -28.69 22.20
N PRO A 59 -4.53 -28.54 22.88
CA PRO A 59 -4.80 -29.28 24.10
C PRO A 59 -4.80 -30.81 23.91
N MET A 60 -5.21 -31.30 22.74
CA MET A 60 -5.25 -32.75 22.44
C MET A 60 -3.86 -33.37 22.37
N ILE A 61 -2.83 -32.58 22.07
CA ILE A 61 -1.42 -33.01 21.99
C ILE A 61 -0.60 -32.55 23.22
N GLY A 62 -1.26 -32.12 24.30
CA GLY A 62 -0.62 -31.69 25.54
C GLY A 62 -0.04 -30.28 25.50
N PHE A 63 -0.40 -29.46 24.50
CA PHE A 63 0.04 -28.06 24.42
C PHE A 63 -0.81 -27.16 25.34
N ASN A 64 -0.15 -26.39 26.20
CA ASN A 64 -0.83 -25.54 27.16
C ASN A 64 -1.28 -24.21 26.53
N VAL A 65 -2.57 -24.08 26.25
CA VAL A 65 -3.15 -22.88 25.63
C VAL A 65 -3.48 -21.85 26.71
N VAL A 66 -2.51 -21.01 27.04
CA VAL A 66 -2.66 -19.91 28.01
C VAL A 66 -2.51 -18.56 27.32
N THR A 67 -3.37 -17.61 27.65
CA THR A 67 -3.19 -16.20 27.27
C THR A 67 -3.02 -15.38 28.54
N ASN A 68 -1.83 -14.84 28.74
CA ASN A 68 -1.49 -13.96 29.85
C ASN A 68 -0.68 -12.77 29.31
N LEU A 69 -1.36 -11.64 29.13
CA LEU A 69 -0.75 -10.43 28.58
C LEU A 69 0.32 -9.84 29.52
N LYS A 70 0.22 -10.03 30.84
CA LYS A 70 1.23 -9.56 31.79
C LYS A 70 2.56 -10.32 31.64
N GLU A 71 2.46 -11.61 31.31
CA GLU A 71 3.61 -12.49 31.06
C GLU A 71 4.08 -12.49 29.61
N ASN A 72 3.48 -11.66 28.73
CA ASN A 72 3.71 -11.66 27.29
C ASN A 72 3.49 -13.05 26.64
N MET A 73 2.40 -13.73 27.03
CA MET A 73 2.00 -15.03 26.49
C MET A 73 0.65 -14.93 25.80
N ILE A 74 0.57 -15.41 24.56
CA ILE A 74 -0.65 -15.45 23.74
C ILE A 74 -0.80 -16.86 23.17
N LEU A 75 -1.90 -17.53 23.52
CA LEU A 75 -2.18 -18.91 23.10
C LEU A 75 -1.01 -19.89 23.35
N GLY A 76 -0.30 -19.77 24.48
CA GLY A 76 0.84 -20.65 24.81
C GLY A 76 2.15 -20.30 24.08
N LEU A 77 2.17 -19.24 23.27
CA LEU A 77 3.37 -18.69 22.62
C LEU A 77 3.80 -17.39 23.29
N SER A 78 5.09 -17.03 23.19
CA SER A 78 5.50 -15.66 23.53
C SER A 78 4.81 -14.66 22.60
N SER A 79 4.54 -13.44 23.06
CA SER A 79 3.90 -12.41 22.24
C SER A 79 4.68 -12.12 20.96
N ASP A 80 6.02 -12.13 21.03
CA ASP A 80 6.90 -11.94 19.86
C ASP A 80 6.72 -13.07 18.83
N ALA A 81 6.65 -14.33 19.29
CA ALA A 81 6.43 -15.48 18.43
C ALA A 81 5.02 -15.44 17.81
N TYR A 82 4.00 -15.15 18.62
CA TYR A 82 2.63 -15.00 18.14
C TYR A 82 2.53 -13.89 17.09
N ASN A 83 3.09 -12.70 17.35
CA ASN A 83 3.06 -11.57 16.42
C ASN A 83 3.84 -11.88 15.12
N PHE A 84 4.93 -12.64 15.21
CA PHE A 84 5.63 -13.09 14.01
C PHE A 84 4.78 -14.04 13.16
N PHE A 85 4.22 -15.10 13.76
CA PHE A 85 3.46 -16.10 13.00
C PHE A 85 2.08 -15.60 12.56
N ALA A 86 1.36 -14.87 13.41
CA ALA A 86 0.04 -14.31 13.14
C ALA A 86 0.07 -12.98 12.35
N GLY A 87 1.21 -12.31 12.31
CA GLY A 87 1.36 -11.03 11.62
C GLY A 87 2.24 -11.20 10.39
N TYR A 88 3.55 -11.12 10.59
CA TYR A 88 4.53 -11.01 9.52
C TYR A 88 4.55 -12.23 8.59
N PHE A 89 4.58 -13.44 9.15
CA PHE A 89 4.62 -14.68 8.37
C PHE A 89 3.38 -14.85 7.50
N THR A 90 2.19 -14.65 8.06
CA THR A 90 0.93 -14.72 7.31
C THR A 90 0.83 -13.64 6.24
N CYS A 91 1.37 -12.44 6.48
CA CYS A 91 1.44 -11.40 5.45
C CYS A 91 2.35 -11.82 4.29
N ILE A 92 3.55 -12.36 4.57
CA ILE A 92 4.46 -12.86 3.53
C ILE A 92 3.77 -13.93 2.68
N VAL A 93 3.11 -14.91 3.31
CA VAL A 93 2.39 -15.96 2.59
C VAL A 93 1.25 -15.38 1.76
N GLY A 94 0.49 -14.43 2.32
CA GLY A 94 -0.60 -13.76 1.61
C GLY A 94 -0.12 -12.97 0.39
N ASP A 95 0.99 -12.24 0.52
CA ASP A 95 1.61 -11.50 -0.58
C ASP A 95 2.10 -12.45 -1.69
N LEU A 96 2.71 -13.58 -1.33
CA LEU A 96 3.13 -14.60 -2.30
C LEU A 96 1.93 -15.21 -3.05
N ILE A 97 0.84 -15.52 -2.35
CA ILE A 97 -0.42 -15.98 -2.96
C ILE A 97 -0.96 -14.92 -3.92
N ALA A 98 -0.96 -13.66 -3.50
CA ALA A 98 -1.41 -12.53 -4.31
C ALA A 98 -0.58 -12.38 -5.58
N ILE A 99 0.75 -12.50 -5.49
CA ILE A 99 1.68 -12.49 -6.63
C ILE A 99 1.38 -13.66 -7.58
N LEU A 100 1.17 -14.87 -7.07
CA LEU A 100 0.83 -16.03 -7.90
C LEU A 100 -0.50 -15.85 -8.64
N ILE A 101 -1.52 -15.29 -7.97
CA ILE A 101 -2.79 -14.94 -8.60
C ILE A 101 -2.59 -13.82 -9.63
N ALA A 102 -1.77 -12.82 -9.33
CA ALA A 102 -1.46 -11.73 -10.24
C ALA A 102 -0.78 -12.24 -11.51
N ILE A 103 0.20 -13.15 -11.41
CA ILE A 103 0.85 -13.79 -12.57
C ILE A 103 -0.18 -14.49 -13.47
N LYS A 104 -1.16 -15.18 -12.89
CA LYS A 104 -2.19 -15.92 -13.64
C LYS A 104 -3.27 -15.02 -14.24
N THR A 105 -3.59 -13.89 -13.59
CA THR A 105 -4.74 -13.05 -13.95
C THR A 105 -4.37 -11.78 -14.71
N ILE A 106 -3.22 -11.19 -14.39
CA ILE A 106 -2.66 -10.01 -15.01
C ILE A 106 -1.62 -10.48 -16.04
N LYS A 107 -1.97 -10.32 -17.33
CA LYS A 107 -1.10 -10.66 -18.46
C LYS A 107 0.02 -9.63 -18.66
N VAL A 108 0.86 -9.42 -17.64
CA VAL A 108 2.07 -8.58 -17.68
C VAL A 108 3.28 -9.46 -17.90
N LYS A 109 4.20 -9.08 -18.80
CA LYS A 109 5.41 -9.87 -19.07
C LYS A 109 6.43 -9.68 -17.95
N PHE A 110 6.32 -10.50 -16.91
CA PHE A 110 7.03 -10.39 -15.63
C PHE A 110 8.50 -9.96 -15.74
N ARG A 111 9.34 -10.66 -16.49
CA ARG A 111 10.78 -10.37 -16.54
C ARG A 111 11.15 -9.13 -17.38
N GLN A 112 10.41 -8.86 -18.45
CA GLN A 112 10.75 -7.82 -19.43
C GLN A 112 10.17 -6.45 -19.06
N GLU A 113 9.01 -6.41 -18.40
CA GLU A 113 8.28 -5.17 -18.10
C GLU A 113 8.47 -4.69 -16.64
N ILE A 114 8.80 -5.60 -15.72
CA ILE A 114 8.95 -5.28 -14.29
C ILE A 114 10.42 -4.97 -13.93
N PHE A 115 11.37 -5.80 -14.40
CA PHE A 115 12.81 -5.69 -14.08
C PHE A 115 13.66 -5.19 -15.25
N SER A 116 13.17 -4.17 -15.97
CA SER A 116 13.96 -3.58 -17.05
C SER A 116 15.17 -2.80 -16.51
N LYS A 117 16.22 -2.61 -17.34
CA LYS A 117 17.41 -1.82 -16.98
C LYS A 117 17.00 -0.42 -16.53
N ASN A 118 17.41 -0.02 -15.33
CA ASN A 118 17.19 1.32 -14.80
C ASN A 118 17.84 2.37 -15.71
N LYS A 119 17.03 3.24 -16.31
CA LYS A 119 17.49 4.36 -17.16
C LYS A 119 17.56 5.69 -16.41
N SER A 120 17.19 5.72 -15.13
CA SER A 120 17.17 6.94 -14.34
C SER A 120 18.52 7.24 -13.69
N ASN A 121 18.85 8.53 -13.62
CA ASN A 121 20.00 9.02 -12.88
C ASN A 121 19.87 8.72 -11.38
N LYS A 122 20.96 8.34 -10.71
CA LYS A 122 21.07 8.16 -9.25
C LYS A 122 20.47 9.32 -8.46
N MET A 123 20.66 10.56 -8.91
CA MET A 123 20.11 11.74 -8.22
C MET A 123 18.58 11.76 -8.20
N PHE A 124 17.93 11.26 -9.25
CA PHE A 124 16.46 11.14 -9.29
C PHE A 124 15.98 10.12 -8.26
N VAL A 125 16.65 8.98 -8.18
CA VAL A 125 16.30 7.93 -7.21
C VAL A 125 16.54 8.39 -5.78
N LEU A 126 17.69 9.05 -5.52
CA LEU A 126 18.03 9.58 -4.20
C LEU A 126 17.01 10.63 -3.73
N LEU A 127 16.76 11.67 -4.54
CA LEU A 127 15.77 12.70 -4.22
C LEU A 127 14.36 12.12 -4.11
N GLY A 128 13.99 11.15 -4.95
CA GLY A 128 12.70 10.48 -4.87
C GLY A 128 12.54 9.70 -3.56
N ALA A 129 13.56 8.93 -3.16
CA ALA A 129 13.59 8.19 -1.91
C ALA A 129 13.50 9.12 -0.70
N THR A 130 14.32 10.17 -0.65
CA THR A 130 14.31 11.13 0.46
C THR A 130 13.06 12.01 0.47
N SER A 131 12.41 12.26 -0.67
CA SER A 131 11.12 12.96 -0.73
C SER A 131 9.98 12.20 -0.05
N CYS A 132 10.08 10.86 0.07
CA CYS A 132 9.09 10.05 0.78
C CYS A 132 9.04 10.40 2.27
N ILE A 133 10.17 10.83 2.85
CA ILE A 133 10.23 11.35 4.22
C ILE A 133 9.36 12.61 4.35
N GLY A 134 9.54 13.58 3.45
CA GLY A 134 8.74 14.81 3.43
C GLY A 134 7.25 14.54 3.22
N VAL A 135 6.92 13.55 2.37
CA VAL A 135 5.54 13.08 2.20
C VAL A 135 4.99 12.47 3.49
N GLY A 136 5.79 11.69 4.21
CA GLY A 136 5.43 11.14 5.52
C GLY A 136 5.06 12.23 6.53
N MET A 137 5.76 13.37 6.51
CA MET A 137 5.47 14.52 7.38
C MET A 137 4.16 15.21 7.03
N ILE A 138 3.90 15.46 5.75
CA ILE A 138 2.62 16.01 5.32
C ILE A 138 1.49 15.06 5.76
N SER A 139 1.73 13.75 5.61
CA SER A 139 0.76 12.72 6.00
C SER A 139 0.53 12.68 7.50
N SER A 140 1.57 12.84 8.32
CA SER A 140 1.43 12.89 9.78
C SER A 140 0.67 14.13 10.25
N MET A 141 0.87 15.29 9.60
CA MET A 141 0.07 16.49 9.85
C MET A 141 -1.41 16.28 9.52
N VAL A 142 -1.71 15.67 8.37
CA VAL A 142 -3.10 15.33 8.00
C VAL A 142 -3.69 14.33 9.00
N TYR A 143 -2.91 13.33 9.42
CA TYR A 143 -3.31 12.38 10.46
C TYR A 143 -3.67 13.05 11.78
N MET A 144 -2.82 13.97 12.26
CA MET A 144 -3.09 14.72 13.48
C MET A 144 -4.42 15.48 13.41
N ILE A 145 -4.73 16.08 12.26
CA ILE A 145 -5.99 16.81 12.07
C ILE A 145 -7.19 15.86 12.21
N TYR A 146 -7.27 14.79 11.41
CA TYR A 146 -8.45 13.94 11.46
C TYR A 146 -8.52 13.09 12.74
N SER A 147 -7.39 12.63 13.29
CA SER A 147 -7.38 11.93 14.58
C SER A 147 -7.90 12.81 15.72
N THR A 148 -7.59 14.11 15.71
CA THR A 148 -8.14 15.08 16.68
C THR A 148 -9.66 15.21 16.50
N VAL A 149 -10.16 15.30 15.27
CA VAL A 149 -11.60 15.33 14.99
C VAL A 149 -12.30 14.08 15.54
N PHE A 150 -11.77 12.88 15.27
CA PHE A 150 -12.32 11.63 15.79
C PHE A 150 -12.31 11.62 17.33
N LYS A 151 -11.22 12.06 17.95
CA LYS A 151 -11.10 12.14 19.41
C LYS A 151 -12.12 13.10 20.03
N ILE A 152 -12.38 14.25 19.41
CA ILE A 152 -13.43 15.19 19.83
C ILE A 152 -14.82 14.55 19.76
N LEU A 153 -15.05 13.70 18.75
CA LEU A 153 -16.29 12.92 18.61
C LEU A 153 -16.35 11.71 19.58
N GLY A 154 -15.39 11.55 20.49
CA GLY A 154 -15.32 10.42 21.43
C GLY A 154 -14.82 9.11 20.81
N LEU A 155 -14.37 9.13 19.55
CA LEU A 155 -13.91 7.95 18.82
C LEU A 155 -12.39 7.82 18.87
N ASN A 156 -11.90 6.63 19.23
CA ASN A 156 -10.49 6.26 19.11
C ASN A 156 -10.28 5.50 17.81
N ILE A 157 -9.24 5.89 17.07
CA ILE A 157 -8.78 5.17 15.89
C ILE A 157 -7.84 4.04 16.36
N PRO A 158 -8.09 2.77 16.00
CA PRO A 158 -7.20 1.65 16.32
C PRO A 158 -5.79 1.92 15.78
N GLN A 159 -4.77 1.82 16.64
CA GLN A 159 -3.38 1.98 16.22
C GLN A 159 -2.78 0.62 15.87
N PRO A 160 -2.07 0.50 14.73
CA PRO A 160 -1.21 -0.65 14.48
C PRO A 160 -0.08 -0.70 15.52
N ASP A 161 0.34 -1.90 15.91
CA ASP A 161 1.49 -2.10 16.79
C ASP A 161 2.78 -2.07 15.98
N PHE A 162 3.63 -1.07 16.24
CA PHE A 162 4.96 -0.93 15.66
C PHE A 162 6.08 -1.14 16.68
N SER A 163 5.74 -1.73 17.83
CA SER A 163 6.71 -2.01 18.90
C SER A 163 7.74 -3.03 18.45
N PHE A 164 8.98 -2.85 18.89
CA PHE A 164 10.05 -3.80 18.57
C PHE A 164 9.88 -5.08 19.38
N PRO A 165 10.03 -6.26 18.76
CA PRO A 165 10.10 -7.51 19.49
C PRO A 165 11.21 -7.45 20.54
N LYS A 166 10.95 -8.03 21.71
CA LYS A 166 11.91 -8.04 22.83
C LYS A 166 13.00 -9.10 22.63
N GLN A 167 12.66 -10.20 21.96
CA GLN A 167 13.59 -11.28 21.65
C GLN A 167 14.41 -10.96 20.39
N ASN A 168 15.74 -11.09 20.48
CA ASN A 168 16.67 -10.73 19.41
C ASN A 168 16.38 -11.44 18.07
N SER A 169 16.01 -12.72 18.11
CA SER A 169 15.67 -13.49 16.90
C SER A 169 14.45 -12.90 16.18
N PHE A 170 13.38 -12.62 16.92
CA PHE A 170 12.16 -12.02 16.36
C PHE A 170 12.38 -10.56 15.95
N LEU A 171 13.27 -9.82 16.63
CA LEU A 171 13.65 -8.47 16.23
C LEU A 171 14.34 -8.47 14.86
N ILE A 172 15.29 -9.37 14.64
CA ILE A 172 15.96 -9.50 13.34
C ILE A 172 14.96 -9.85 12.24
N LEU A 173 14.06 -10.82 12.49
CA LEU A 173 13.02 -11.21 11.54
C LEU A 173 12.05 -10.06 11.24
N PHE A 174 11.66 -9.31 12.27
CA PHE A 174 10.83 -8.12 12.14
C PHE A 174 11.49 -7.08 11.25
N LEU A 175 12.75 -6.70 11.53
CA LEU A 175 13.49 -5.71 10.74
C LEU A 175 13.68 -6.15 9.29
N ILE A 176 14.00 -7.42 9.05
CA ILE A 176 14.07 -7.98 7.69
C ILE A 176 12.72 -7.85 6.99
N TYR A 177 11.61 -8.11 7.67
CA TYR A 177 10.29 -7.97 7.07
C TYR A 177 9.95 -6.51 6.77
N VAL A 178 9.93 -5.64 7.77
CA VAL A 178 9.42 -4.27 7.61
C VAL A 178 10.32 -3.37 6.77
N CYS A 179 11.64 -3.61 6.77
CA CYS A 179 12.58 -2.79 6.00
C CYS A 179 12.85 -3.35 4.60
N LEU A 180 12.72 -4.68 4.39
CA LEU A 180 13.17 -5.31 3.14
C LEU A 180 12.06 -6.15 2.48
N VAL A 181 11.62 -7.24 3.10
CA VAL A 181 10.71 -8.22 2.45
C VAL A 181 9.36 -7.59 2.11
N GLY A 182 8.72 -6.89 3.05
CA GLY A 182 7.45 -6.20 2.85
C GLY A 182 7.52 -5.21 1.68
N PRO A 183 8.42 -4.20 1.73
CA PRO A 183 8.61 -3.26 0.61
C PRO A 183 8.86 -3.93 -0.75
N ILE A 184 9.64 -5.01 -0.80
CA ILE A 184 9.88 -5.75 -2.05
C ILE A 184 8.59 -6.36 -2.59
N LEU A 185 7.85 -7.10 -1.76
CA LEU A 185 6.63 -7.78 -2.17
C LEU A 185 5.55 -6.78 -2.57
N GLU A 186 5.39 -5.71 -1.78
CA GLU A 186 4.46 -4.63 -2.07
C GLU A 186 4.79 -3.94 -3.41
N GLU A 187 6.05 -3.62 -3.69
CA GLU A 187 6.41 -3.02 -4.99
C GLU A 187 6.14 -3.95 -6.17
N ILE A 188 6.34 -5.27 -6.01
CA ILE A 188 5.99 -6.25 -7.04
C ILE A 188 4.49 -6.23 -7.31
N ILE A 189 3.65 -6.24 -6.26
CA ILE A 189 2.19 -6.23 -6.37
C ILE A 189 1.70 -4.91 -6.98
N PHE A 190 2.07 -3.78 -6.37
CA PHE A 190 1.51 -2.48 -6.70
C PHE A 190 2.15 -1.88 -7.95
N ARG A 191 3.48 -1.83 -8.05
CA ARG A 191 4.17 -1.16 -9.17
C ARG A 191 4.43 -2.14 -10.33
N GLY A 192 4.64 -3.41 -10.01
CA GLY A 192 4.85 -4.47 -11.00
C GLY A 192 3.55 -4.90 -11.69
N PHE A 193 2.51 -5.25 -10.93
CA PHE A 193 1.27 -5.78 -11.50
C PHE A 193 0.17 -4.72 -11.65
N ILE A 194 -0.26 -4.10 -10.55
CA ILE A 194 -1.45 -3.22 -10.54
C ILE A 194 -1.21 -1.99 -11.44
N LEU A 195 -0.14 -1.23 -11.18
CA LEU A 195 0.23 -0.05 -11.96
C LEU A 195 0.34 -0.38 -13.44
N ARG A 196 1.18 -1.37 -13.81
CA ARG A 196 1.38 -1.78 -15.22
C ARG A 196 0.08 -2.18 -15.92
N SER A 197 -0.78 -2.94 -15.23
CA SER A 197 -2.06 -3.37 -15.79
C SER A 197 -3.01 -2.22 -16.12
N MET A 198 -2.86 -1.09 -15.42
CA MET A 198 -3.68 0.10 -15.58
C MET A 198 -3.06 1.14 -16.52
N GLN A 199 -1.74 1.10 -16.77
CA GLN A 199 -1.04 2.10 -17.61
C GLN A 199 -1.59 2.20 -19.04
N LYS A 200 -2.14 1.10 -19.59
CA LYS A 200 -2.82 1.10 -20.89
C LYS A 200 -4.04 2.02 -20.98
N TYR A 201 -4.57 2.50 -19.84
CA TYR A 201 -5.68 3.45 -19.78
C TYR A 201 -5.22 4.89 -19.49
N GLY A 202 -3.93 5.08 -19.21
CA GLY A 202 -3.33 6.36 -18.85
C GLY A 202 -2.46 6.24 -17.59
N ASN A 203 -1.32 6.93 -17.60
CA ASN A 203 -0.36 6.91 -16.49
C ASN A 203 -0.95 7.55 -15.22
N LEU A 204 -1.69 8.67 -15.36
CA LEU A 204 -2.33 9.32 -14.22
C LEU A 204 -3.40 8.42 -13.60
N THR A 205 -4.25 7.82 -14.44
CA THR A 205 -5.24 6.83 -13.99
C THR A 205 -4.57 5.66 -13.24
N ALA A 206 -3.50 5.09 -13.81
CA ALA A 206 -2.79 3.98 -13.20
C ALA A 206 -2.13 4.34 -11.87
N MET A 207 -1.51 5.52 -11.81
CA MET A 207 -0.89 6.08 -10.60
C MET A 207 -1.94 6.24 -9.49
N ILE A 208 -3.07 6.89 -9.78
CA ILE A 208 -4.14 7.10 -8.78
C ILE A 208 -4.70 5.76 -8.30
N VAL A 209 -5.06 4.86 -9.23
CA VAL A 209 -5.66 3.56 -8.87
C VAL A 209 -4.70 2.73 -8.05
N SER A 210 -3.42 2.64 -8.45
CA SER A 210 -2.40 1.89 -7.70
C SER A 210 -2.18 2.45 -6.31
N SER A 211 -2.12 3.77 -6.14
CA SER A 211 -1.90 4.41 -4.83
C SER A 211 -3.09 4.26 -3.88
N ILE A 212 -4.32 4.38 -4.39
CA ILE A 212 -5.54 4.14 -3.58
C ILE A 212 -5.60 2.68 -3.13
N LEU A 213 -5.35 1.74 -4.06
CA LEU A 213 -5.33 0.32 -3.74
C LEU A 213 -4.22 -0.04 -2.75
N PHE A 214 -3.06 0.61 -2.84
CA PHE A 214 -1.96 0.46 -1.88
C PHE A 214 -2.34 0.93 -0.48
N SER A 215 -3.04 2.06 -0.35
CA SER A 215 -3.58 2.50 0.94
C SER A 215 -4.64 1.56 1.51
N MET A 216 -5.61 1.15 0.68
CA MET A 216 -6.66 0.22 1.12
C MET A 216 -6.11 -1.12 1.60
N PHE A 217 -4.98 -1.57 1.05
CA PHE A 217 -4.30 -2.80 1.46
C PHE A 217 -3.88 -2.81 2.93
N HIS A 218 -3.63 -1.66 3.55
CA HIS A 218 -3.20 -1.58 4.95
C HIS A 218 -4.35 -1.81 5.95
N LEU A 219 -5.62 -1.74 5.52
CA LEU A 219 -6.81 -2.04 6.33
C LEU A 219 -6.90 -1.28 7.66
N ASN A 220 -6.31 -0.09 7.75
CA ASN A 220 -6.44 0.77 8.92
C ASN A 220 -6.45 2.24 8.52
N LEU A 221 -7.08 3.08 9.35
CA LEU A 221 -7.25 4.50 9.05
C LEU A 221 -5.96 5.29 9.26
N VAL A 222 -5.10 4.89 10.21
CA VAL A 222 -3.81 5.56 10.49
C VAL A 222 -2.94 5.60 9.23
N GLN A 223 -2.89 4.49 8.51
CA GLN A 223 -2.15 4.32 7.26
C GLN A 223 -3.01 4.60 6.03
N PHE A 224 -4.02 5.46 6.12
CA PHE A 224 -4.83 5.80 4.94
C PHE A 224 -4.14 6.83 4.04
N ILE A 225 -3.64 7.94 4.59
CA ILE A 225 -3.13 9.07 3.80
C ILE A 225 -1.71 8.84 3.29
N ASN A 226 -0.81 8.36 4.16
CA ASN A 226 0.60 8.21 3.81
C ASN A 226 0.83 7.29 2.59
N PRO A 227 0.26 6.08 2.53
CA PRO A 227 0.45 5.20 1.38
C PRO A 227 -0.17 5.74 0.09
N ILE A 228 -1.18 6.64 0.14
CA ILE A 228 -1.67 7.31 -1.08
C ILE A 228 -0.60 8.26 -1.63
N LEU A 229 -0.07 9.13 -0.77
CA LEU A 229 0.88 10.17 -1.18
C LEU A 229 2.25 9.56 -1.55
N MET A 230 2.78 8.68 -0.71
CA MET A 230 4.00 7.92 -1.02
C MET A 230 3.76 7.00 -2.22
N GLY A 231 2.55 6.44 -2.30
CA GLY A 231 1.92 5.83 -3.45
C GLY A 231 2.31 6.45 -4.79
N ILE A 232 1.96 7.73 -4.90
CA ILE A 232 2.13 8.59 -6.06
C ILE A 232 3.61 8.80 -6.39
N VAL A 233 4.45 9.08 -5.38
CA VAL A 233 5.89 9.28 -5.57
C VAL A 233 6.54 8.01 -6.13
N LEU A 234 6.28 6.87 -5.52
CA LEU A 234 6.83 5.58 -5.96
C LEU A 234 6.31 5.18 -7.36
N ALA A 235 5.03 5.42 -7.64
CA ALA A 235 4.48 5.19 -8.98
C ALA A 235 5.14 6.11 -10.03
N PHE A 236 5.38 7.38 -9.71
CA PHE A 236 6.12 8.28 -10.60
C PHE A 236 7.55 7.79 -10.87
N ILE A 237 8.26 7.36 -9.82
CA ILE A 237 9.60 6.76 -9.93
C ILE A 237 9.57 5.53 -10.85
N ALA A 238 8.60 4.62 -10.65
CA ALA A 238 8.46 3.41 -11.45
C ALA A 238 8.11 3.69 -12.93
N ILE A 239 7.22 4.65 -13.19
CA ILE A 239 6.83 5.03 -14.56
C ILE A 239 8.01 5.67 -15.30
N LYS A 240 8.67 6.67 -14.68
CA LYS A 240 9.78 7.40 -15.30
C LYS A 240 10.99 6.51 -15.54
N SER A 241 11.34 5.65 -14.57
CA SER A 241 12.47 4.73 -14.69
C SER A 241 12.17 3.50 -15.55
N LYS A 242 10.89 3.25 -15.84
CA LYS A 242 10.37 2.04 -16.49
C LYS A 242 10.80 0.75 -15.77
N SER A 243 11.12 0.81 -14.48
CA SER A 243 11.58 -0.30 -13.65
C SER A 243 11.02 -0.15 -12.24
N ILE A 244 10.72 -1.25 -11.55
CA ILE A 244 10.31 -1.16 -10.14
C ILE A 244 11.49 -1.09 -9.17
N ILE A 245 12.72 -1.38 -9.63
CA ILE A 245 13.90 -1.39 -8.75
C ILE A 245 14.12 -0.02 -8.08
N PRO A 246 14.03 1.13 -8.78
CA PRO A 246 14.21 2.42 -8.12
C PRO A 246 13.13 2.75 -7.10
N SER A 247 11.87 2.36 -7.34
CA SER A 247 10.80 2.57 -6.36
C SER A 247 10.93 1.62 -5.17
N MET A 248 11.39 0.38 -5.39
CA MET A 248 11.75 -0.59 -4.35
C MET A 248 12.88 -0.10 -3.45
N ILE A 249 13.96 0.43 -4.02
CA ILE A 249 15.03 1.06 -3.24
C ILE A 249 14.49 2.24 -2.42
N ALA A 250 13.65 3.09 -3.03
CA ALA A 250 13.04 4.23 -2.34
C ALA A 250 12.14 3.79 -1.18
N HIS A 251 11.37 2.73 -1.36
CA HIS A 251 10.47 2.18 -0.34
C HIS A 251 11.25 1.53 0.82
N ILE A 252 12.24 0.69 0.51
CA ILE A 252 13.16 0.10 1.48
C ILE A 252 13.84 1.20 2.29
N PHE A 253 14.38 2.22 1.62
CA PHE A 253 15.01 3.37 2.26
C PHE A 253 14.06 4.06 3.23
N ASN A 254 12.83 4.37 2.78
CA ASN A 254 11.83 5.06 3.60
C ASN A 254 11.47 4.26 4.87
N ASN A 255 11.18 2.97 4.73
CA ASN A 255 10.87 2.14 5.90
C ASN A 255 12.07 2.02 6.83
N THR A 256 13.27 1.81 6.27
CA THR A 256 14.49 1.69 7.08
C THR A 256 14.77 2.95 7.89
N ILE A 257 14.66 4.14 7.29
CA ILE A 257 14.92 5.39 8.01
C ILE A 257 13.82 5.71 9.04
N THR A 258 12.56 5.37 8.75
CA THR A 258 11.46 5.50 9.73
C THR A 258 11.68 4.60 10.93
N PHE A 259 12.03 3.32 10.72
CA PHE A 259 12.32 2.40 11.81
C PHE A 259 13.61 2.72 12.57
N ALA A 260 14.62 3.29 11.89
CA ALA A 260 15.79 3.84 12.57
C ALA A 260 15.41 4.99 13.52
N THR A 261 14.48 5.86 13.11
CA THR A 261 13.95 6.93 13.96
C THR A 261 13.26 6.36 15.20
N THR A 262 12.41 5.34 15.02
CA THR A 262 11.78 4.63 16.15
C THR A 262 12.81 4.00 17.08
N GLY A 263 13.85 3.37 16.54
CA GLY A 263 14.95 2.80 17.33
C GLY A 263 15.69 3.83 18.16
N ILE A 264 15.94 5.03 17.62
CA ILE A 264 16.58 6.14 18.33
C ILE A 264 15.71 6.60 19.51
N SER A 265 14.40 6.76 19.33
CA SER A 265 13.47 7.11 20.42
C SER A 265 13.49 6.09 21.57
N LEU A 266 13.74 4.81 21.28
CA LEU A 266 13.85 3.76 22.30
C LEU A 266 15.12 3.87 23.17
N LEU A 267 16.16 4.58 22.72
CA LEU A 267 17.37 4.83 23.51
C LEU A 267 17.11 5.79 24.68
N LYS A 268 15.95 6.49 24.68
CA LYS A 268 15.58 7.47 25.71
C LYS A 268 16.67 8.53 25.94
N MET A 269 17.33 8.94 24.86
CA MET A 269 18.35 10.01 24.84
C MET A 269 17.76 11.26 24.17
N PRO A 270 17.21 12.23 24.92
CA PRO A 270 16.39 13.30 24.35
C PRO A 270 17.15 14.16 23.33
N ILE A 271 18.41 14.50 23.61
CA ILE A 271 19.23 15.30 22.70
C ILE A 271 19.38 14.59 21.35
N LEU A 272 19.71 13.31 21.36
CA LEU A 272 19.88 12.52 20.14
C LEU A 272 18.57 12.41 19.36
N GLU A 273 17.46 12.16 20.05
CA GLU A 273 16.11 12.09 19.47
C GLU A 273 15.72 13.42 18.80
N TYR A 274 15.89 14.55 19.48
CA TYR A 274 15.56 15.87 18.93
C TYR A 274 16.48 16.25 17.76
N THR A 275 17.78 15.98 17.86
CA THR A 275 18.73 16.23 16.76
C THR A 275 18.37 15.42 15.53
N PHE A 276 18.14 14.11 15.70
CA PHE A 276 17.81 13.24 14.58
C PHE A 276 16.43 13.59 14.00
N GLY A 277 15.43 13.84 14.84
CA GLY A 277 14.09 14.25 14.41
C GLY A 277 14.11 15.57 13.63
N THR A 278 14.92 16.53 14.06
CA THR A 278 15.10 17.82 13.35
C THR A 278 15.79 17.62 12.00
N LEU A 279 16.85 16.81 11.93
CA LEU A 279 17.53 16.50 10.68
C LEU A 279 16.60 15.75 9.71
N TYR A 280 15.89 14.75 10.23
CA TYR A 280 14.88 13.99 9.48
C TYR A 280 13.87 14.96 8.86
N PHE A 281 13.31 15.89 9.67
CA PHE A 281 12.42 16.96 9.24
C PHE A 281 12.99 17.82 8.12
N LEU A 282 14.14 18.46 8.37
CA LEU A 282 14.74 19.41 7.43
C LEU A 282 15.11 18.74 6.10
N VAL A 283 15.71 17.54 6.16
CA VAL A 283 16.08 16.76 4.97
C VAL A 283 14.84 16.33 4.20
N GLY A 284 13.79 15.85 4.88
CA GLY A 284 12.54 15.43 4.24
C GLY A 284 11.87 16.56 3.47
N VAL A 285 11.70 17.72 4.12
CA VAL A 285 11.08 18.90 3.50
C VAL A 285 11.92 19.41 2.33
N ALA A 286 13.22 19.58 2.53
CA ALA A 286 14.13 20.06 1.47
C ALA A 286 14.13 19.09 0.27
N ALA A 287 14.24 17.79 0.52
CA ALA A 287 14.21 16.78 -0.53
C ALA A 287 12.90 16.79 -1.32
N LEU A 288 11.75 16.90 -0.65
CA LEU A 288 10.45 16.97 -1.31
C LEU A 288 10.33 18.22 -2.19
N LEU A 289 10.72 19.39 -1.68
CA LEU A 289 10.69 20.64 -2.44
C LEU A 289 11.62 20.57 -3.66
N LEU A 290 12.84 20.06 -3.48
CA LEU A 290 13.80 19.88 -4.56
C LEU A 290 13.32 18.86 -5.60
N PHE A 291 12.72 17.75 -5.16
CA PHE A 291 12.18 16.72 -6.05
C PHE A 291 11.02 17.27 -6.90
N ILE A 292 10.10 18.00 -6.28
CA ILE A 292 9.00 18.68 -7.00
C ILE A 292 9.59 19.71 -7.96
N SER A 293 10.44 20.62 -7.50
CA SER A 293 11.01 21.70 -8.31
C SER A 293 11.75 21.16 -9.55
N LYS A 294 12.59 20.14 -9.36
CA LYS A 294 13.44 19.57 -10.42
C LYS A 294 12.67 18.71 -11.42
N TYR A 295 11.67 17.96 -10.95
CA TYR A 295 11.01 16.93 -11.76
C TYR A 295 9.53 17.25 -12.08
N LYS A 296 9.04 18.47 -11.75
CA LYS A 296 7.67 18.92 -12.05
C LYS A 296 7.31 18.78 -13.53
N SER A 297 8.18 19.21 -14.43
CA SER A 297 7.89 19.20 -15.87
C SER A 297 7.66 17.78 -16.40
N GLU A 298 8.50 16.82 -16.01
CA GLU A 298 8.36 15.45 -16.48
C GLU A 298 7.26 14.70 -15.72
N PHE A 299 6.98 15.08 -14.47
CA PHE A 299 5.78 14.64 -13.77
C PHE A 299 4.53 15.06 -14.53
N LEU A 300 4.43 16.35 -14.90
CA LEU A 300 3.32 16.91 -15.69
C LEU A 300 3.19 16.22 -17.05
N GLU A 301 4.31 15.90 -17.71
CA GLU A 301 4.30 15.14 -18.96
C GLU A 301 3.77 13.72 -18.76
N ILE A 302 4.21 13.02 -17.71
CA ILE A 302 3.76 11.66 -17.40
C ILE A 302 2.26 11.62 -17.09
N VAL A 303 1.74 12.61 -16.37
CA VAL A 303 0.32 12.64 -15.99
C VAL A 303 -0.61 13.17 -17.08
N LYS A 304 -0.07 13.75 -18.17
CA LYS A 304 -0.87 14.02 -19.38
C LYS A 304 -1.31 12.69 -19.99
N GLU A 305 -2.61 12.45 -19.99
CA GLU A 305 -3.21 11.26 -20.59
C GLU A 305 -4.31 11.63 -21.59
N ASP A 306 -4.59 10.71 -22.54
CA ASP A 306 -5.65 10.91 -23.52
C ASP A 306 -7.03 10.93 -22.84
N THR A 307 -7.74 12.05 -22.98
CA THR A 307 -9.07 12.26 -22.41
C THR A 307 -10.15 12.52 -23.46
N ARG A 308 -9.89 12.15 -24.73
CA ARG A 308 -10.84 12.32 -25.85
C ARG A 308 -12.08 11.45 -25.69
N ILE A 309 -11.92 10.18 -25.31
CA ILE A 309 -13.03 9.22 -25.15
C ILE A 309 -13.59 9.21 -23.73
N LEU A 310 -12.72 9.16 -22.71
CA LEU A 310 -13.09 9.19 -21.29
C LEU A 310 -12.18 10.15 -20.53
N LYS A 311 -12.77 10.95 -19.64
CA LYS A 311 -12.00 11.78 -18.70
C LYS A 311 -11.32 10.91 -17.63
N THR A 312 -10.18 11.36 -17.09
CA THR A 312 -9.42 10.63 -16.06
C THR A 312 -10.29 10.23 -14.87
N TYR A 313 -11.13 11.13 -14.35
CA TYR A 313 -12.02 10.82 -13.23
C TYR A 313 -12.99 9.67 -13.55
N GLN A 314 -13.45 9.56 -14.81
CA GLN A 314 -14.33 8.48 -15.26
C GLN A 314 -13.56 7.16 -15.30
N LYS A 315 -12.33 7.17 -15.79
CA LYS A 315 -11.47 5.98 -15.82
C LYS A 315 -11.16 5.48 -14.41
N VAL A 316 -10.81 6.39 -13.49
CA VAL A 316 -10.62 6.07 -12.07
C VAL A 316 -11.90 5.49 -11.47
N ARG A 317 -13.05 6.17 -11.62
CA ARG A 317 -14.35 5.69 -11.15
C ARG A 317 -14.67 4.29 -11.70
N TYR A 318 -14.42 4.06 -12.99
CA TYR A 318 -14.72 2.77 -13.60
C TYR A 318 -13.85 1.64 -13.06
N SER A 319 -12.59 1.94 -12.70
CA SER A 319 -11.66 0.98 -12.08
C SER A 319 -12.18 0.43 -10.75
N PHE A 320 -12.95 1.25 -10.02
CA PHE A 320 -13.55 0.88 -8.74
C PHE A 320 -15.01 0.41 -8.83
N SER A 321 -15.56 0.29 -10.04
CA SER A 321 -16.99 -0.02 -10.25
C SER A 321 -17.26 -1.40 -10.85
N GLY A 322 -16.24 -2.25 -10.98
CA GLY A 322 -16.41 -3.67 -11.28
C GLY A 322 -17.02 -4.44 -10.10
N ALA A 323 -17.55 -5.65 -10.33
CA ALA A 323 -18.12 -6.48 -9.26
C ALA A 323 -17.09 -6.79 -8.15
N TRP A 324 -15.90 -7.25 -8.55
CA TRP A 324 -14.78 -7.50 -7.63
C TRP A 324 -14.28 -6.25 -6.93
N SER A 325 -14.22 -5.11 -7.63
CA SER A 325 -13.86 -3.82 -7.00
C SER A 325 -14.85 -3.43 -5.92
N ARG A 326 -16.17 -3.54 -6.20
CA ARG A 326 -17.20 -3.27 -5.19
C ARG A 326 -17.12 -4.25 -4.02
N ALA A 327 -16.91 -5.53 -4.28
CA ALA A 327 -16.76 -6.54 -3.22
C ALA A 327 -15.59 -6.19 -2.28
N TYR A 328 -14.43 -5.81 -2.84
CA TYR A 328 -13.29 -5.38 -2.05
C TYR A 328 -13.53 -4.08 -1.27
N ILE A 329 -14.20 -3.09 -1.88
CA ILE A 329 -14.57 -1.84 -1.19
C ILE A 329 -15.53 -2.12 -0.02
N VAL A 330 -16.55 -2.95 -0.23
CA VAL A 330 -17.50 -3.34 0.82
C VAL A 330 -16.77 -4.07 1.94
N PHE A 331 -15.91 -5.03 1.59
CA PHE A 331 -15.06 -5.72 2.56
C PHE A 331 -14.21 -4.72 3.37
N TYR A 332 -13.52 -3.79 2.70
CA TYR A 332 -12.69 -2.77 3.34
C TYR A 332 -13.50 -1.92 4.33
N ILE A 333 -14.66 -1.40 3.89
CA ILE A 333 -15.52 -0.57 4.74
C ILE A 333 -16.01 -1.37 5.96
N ILE A 334 -16.49 -2.60 5.75
CA ILE A 334 -16.94 -3.47 6.85
C ILE A 334 -15.79 -3.72 7.82
N PHE A 335 -14.59 -4.02 7.32
CA PHE A 335 -13.42 -4.26 8.16
C PHE A 335 -13.07 -3.03 9.01
N ILE A 336 -13.03 -1.84 8.41
CA ILE A 336 -12.78 -0.58 9.13
C ILE A 336 -13.88 -0.31 10.17
N VAL A 337 -15.15 -0.49 9.82
CA VAL A 337 -16.26 -0.26 10.76
C VAL A 337 -16.21 -1.24 11.92
N ILE A 338 -15.96 -2.53 11.67
CA ILE A 338 -15.84 -3.54 12.72
C ILE A 338 -14.66 -3.25 13.64
N THR A 339 -13.49 -2.92 13.09
CA THR A 339 -12.30 -2.59 13.91
C THR A 339 -12.50 -1.33 14.74
N MET A 340 -13.09 -0.28 14.15
CA MET A 340 -13.47 0.94 14.89
C MET A 340 -14.49 0.62 15.99
N ALA A 341 -15.54 -0.14 15.70
CA ALA A 341 -16.55 -0.52 16.67
C ALA A 341 -15.95 -1.34 17.81
N ALA A 342 -15.15 -2.36 17.51
CA ALA A 342 -14.48 -3.20 18.50
C ALA A 342 -13.59 -2.37 19.45
N THR A 343 -12.79 -1.44 18.91
CA THR A 343 -11.94 -0.57 19.72
C THR A 343 -12.72 0.42 20.59
N ASN A 344 -13.87 0.90 20.12
CA ASN A 344 -14.65 1.90 20.86
C ASN A 344 -15.69 1.30 21.82
N LEU A 345 -16.15 0.06 21.59
CA LEU A 345 -16.98 -0.69 22.52
C LEU A 345 -16.18 -1.34 23.65
N ALA A 346 -14.88 -1.54 23.45
CA ALA A 346 -13.96 -2.02 24.49
C ALA A 346 -13.46 -0.91 25.44
N LYS A 347 -13.91 0.34 25.24
CA LYS A 347 -13.74 1.44 26.20
C LYS A 347 -14.80 1.36 27.28
#